data_AF-A0A9W7YD75-F1
#
_entry.id   AF-A0A9W7YD75-F1
#
_cell.length_a   1.000
_cell.length_b   1.000
_cell.length_c   1.000
_cell.angle_alpha   90.00
_cell.angle_beta   90.00
_cell.angle_gamma   90.00
#
_symmetry.space_group_name_H-M   'P 1'
#
loop_
_entity.id
_entity.type
_entity.pdbx_description
1 polymer ?
#
loop_
_entity_poly.entity_id
_entity_poly.type
_entity_poly.pdbx_seq_one_letter_code
_entity_poly.pdbx_strand_id
1 'polypeptide(L)'
;MLASPVPASVATPVKIYSGGIDTSLQVFAAGYGLTGRSSNSYPNSAHIVPLSIMDHKNCTMYEGFDPTTQLCVAGARGGNLCMGDEGAPLLVANNKRSVALLGVASYITEPSGSLVVCGEDGGVVYFEVSRPWAQWISKVAHVTYNDLIISLNITTDKDHDLYSQVDANSSESVIEGPLP
;
A
#
# COMPACT_ATOMS: atom_id res chain seq x y z
N MET A 1 -20.51 2.58 9.55
CA MET A 1 -21.02 1.52 8.64
C MET A 1 -21.56 2.18 7.40
N LEU A 2 -21.49 1.52 6.24
CA LEU A 2 -22.08 2.04 5.00
C LEU A 2 -23.60 2.18 5.16
N ALA A 3 -24.20 3.16 4.49
CA ALA A 3 -25.65 3.38 4.53
C ALA A 3 -26.44 2.20 3.93
N SER A 4 -25.84 1.46 3.00
CA SER A 4 -26.37 0.25 2.37
C SER A 4 -25.24 -0.66 1.87
N PRO A 5 -25.50 -1.96 1.65
CA PRO A 5 -24.53 -2.86 1.01
C PRO A 5 -24.15 -2.37 -0.40
N VAL A 6 -22.89 -2.57 -0.78
CA VAL A 6 -22.38 -2.29 -2.13
C VAL A 6 -22.58 -3.55 -3.00
N PRO A 7 -23.17 -3.45 -4.20
CA PRO A 7 -23.30 -4.58 -5.10
C PRO A 7 -21.94 -5.16 -5.51
N ALA A 8 -21.84 -6.48 -5.65
CA ALA A 8 -20.61 -7.14 -6.09
C ALA A 8 -20.17 -6.73 -7.51
N SER A 9 -21.09 -6.23 -8.34
CA SER A 9 -20.78 -5.66 -9.66
C SER A 9 -20.06 -4.31 -9.60
N VAL A 10 -20.04 -3.67 -8.43
CA VAL A 10 -19.38 -2.37 -8.21
C VAL A 10 -18.05 -2.55 -7.51
N ALA A 11 -18.00 -3.40 -6.47
CA ALA A 11 -16.78 -3.64 -5.73
C ALA A 11 -16.76 -5.04 -5.10
N THR A 12 -15.56 -5.62 -5.02
CA THR A 12 -15.29 -6.84 -4.26
C THR A 12 -14.33 -6.51 -3.11
N PRO A 13 -14.62 -6.90 -1.86
CA PRO A 13 -13.70 -6.69 -0.75
C PRO A 13 -12.36 -7.41 -0.95
N VAL A 14 -11.27 -6.75 -0.58
CA VAL A 14 -9.95 -7.37 -0.51
C VAL A 14 -9.79 -8.17 0.78
N LYS A 15 -9.10 -9.31 0.72
CA LYS A 15 -8.76 -10.12 1.88
C LYS A 15 -7.48 -9.62 2.55
N ILE A 16 -7.36 -9.80 3.86
CA ILE A 16 -6.18 -9.45 4.66
C ILE A 16 -5.09 -10.51 4.43
N TYR A 17 -3.89 -10.07 4.08
CA TYR A 17 -2.75 -10.93 3.90
C TYR A 17 -2.30 -11.57 5.22
N SER A 18 -2.16 -12.90 5.23
CA SER A 18 -1.77 -13.66 6.42
C SER A 18 -0.33 -14.20 6.38
N GLY A 19 0.39 -14.03 5.27
CA GLY A 19 1.72 -14.61 5.06
C GLY A 19 2.86 -13.91 5.81
N GLY A 20 4.10 -14.33 5.51
CA GLY A 20 5.31 -13.72 6.05
C GLY A 20 5.56 -12.33 5.44
N ILE A 21 6.14 -11.43 6.23
CA ILE A 21 6.46 -10.06 5.81
C ILE A 21 7.98 -9.89 5.98
N ASP A 22 8.67 -9.59 4.88
CA ASP A 22 10.09 -9.28 4.85
C ASP A 22 10.40 -8.30 3.71
N THR A 23 11.64 -7.84 3.62
CA THR A 23 12.07 -6.81 2.66
C THR A 23 12.12 -7.29 1.20
N SER A 24 11.96 -8.59 0.94
CA SER A 24 11.84 -9.13 -0.42
C SER A 24 10.40 -9.10 -0.97
N LEU A 25 9.43 -8.83 -0.10
CA LEU A 25 8.02 -8.78 -0.46
C LEU A 25 7.73 -7.53 -1.31
N GLN A 26 7.34 -7.75 -2.57
CA GLN A 26 6.90 -6.66 -3.45
C GLN A 26 5.54 -6.13 -2.99
N VAL A 27 5.47 -4.83 -2.76
CA VAL A 27 4.27 -4.13 -2.30
C VAL A 27 3.97 -2.91 -3.15
N PHE A 28 2.71 -2.50 -3.14
CA PHE A 28 2.25 -1.30 -3.82
C PHE A 28 1.11 -0.66 -3.06
N ALA A 29 0.88 0.62 -3.30
CA ALA A 29 -0.32 1.30 -2.85
C ALA A 29 -1.10 1.86 -4.03
N ALA A 30 -2.38 2.11 -3.79
CA ALA A 30 -3.27 2.79 -4.73
C ALA A 30 -3.93 3.98 -4.02
N GLY A 31 -3.96 5.13 -4.67
CA GLY A 31 -4.44 6.36 -4.03
C GLY A 31 -4.71 7.51 -5.00
N TYR A 32 -5.20 8.61 -4.43
CA TYR A 32 -5.54 9.85 -5.11
C TYR A 32 -4.84 11.05 -4.48
N GLY A 33 -3.75 10.84 -3.74
CA GLY A 33 -2.97 11.89 -3.11
C GLY A 33 -2.30 12.83 -4.11
N LEU A 34 -1.73 13.91 -3.58
CA LEU A 34 -1.06 14.92 -4.37
C LEU A 34 0.08 14.34 -5.20
N THR A 35 0.12 14.71 -6.48
CA THR A 35 1.14 14.25 -7.44
C THR A 35 2.14 15.37 -7.73
N GLY A 36 3.37 15.27 -7.21
CA GLY A 36 4.50 16.12 -7.61
C GLY A 36 4.69 17.44 -6.84
N ARG A 37 5.86 18.05 -7.05
CA ARG A 37 6.45 19.11 -6.20
C ARG A 37 5.69 20.45 -6.16
N SER A 38 5.00 20.79 -7.23
CA SER A 38 4.35 22.10 -7.42
C SER A 38 2.85 22.02 -7.70
N SER A 39 2.30 20.81 -7.72
CA SER A 39 0.88 20.56 -7.91
C SER A 39 0.17 20.55 -6.56
N ASN A 40 -0.75 21.48 -6.37
CA ASN A 40 -1.76 21.40 -5.30
C ASN A 40 -3.05 20.74 -5.81
N SER A 41 -2.97 19.96 -6.90
CA SER A 41 -4.11 19.26 -7.47
C SER A 41 -4.05 17.77 -7.19
N TYR A 42 -5.22 17.23 -6.84
CA TYR A 42 -5.44 15.80 -6.71
C TYR A 42 -5.81 15.21 -8.09
N PRO A 43 -5.31 14.03 -8.44
CA PRO A 43 -5.64 13.37 -9.70
C PRO A 43 -7.12 12.97 -9.75
N ASN A 44 -7.69 12.93 -10.96
CA ASN A 44 -9.06 12.45 -11.18
C ASN A 44 -9.14 10.91 -11.29
N SER A 45 -7.99 10.23 -11.35
CA SER A 45 -7.86 8.78 -11.46
C SER A 45 -6.90 8.27 -10.39
N ALA A 46 -7.14 7.04 -9.90
CA ALA A 46 -6.26 6.44 -8.92
C ALA A 46 -4.90 6.15 -9.54
N HIS A 47 -3.83 6.48 -8.83
CA HIS A 47 -2.48 6.09 -9.20
C HIS A 47 -2.05 4.88 -8.39
N ILE A 48 -1.21 4.04 -8.99
CA ILE A 48 -0.58 2.91 -8.33
C ILE A 48 0.92 3.17 -8.24
N VAL A 49 1.45 2.99 -7.04
CA VAL A 49 2.86 3.25 -6.74
C VAL A 49 3.51 1.99 -6.18
N PRO A 50 4.58 1.46 -6.80
CA PRO A 50 5.37 0.40 -6.22
C PRO A 50 6.20 0.94 -5.06
N LEU A 51 6.27 0.17 -3.98
CA LEU A 51 6.94 0.56 -2.73
C LEU A 51 7.87 -0.55 -2.27
N SER A 52 8.84 -0.21 -1.43
CA SER A 52 9.79 -1.18 -0.87
C SER A 52 9.70 -1.19 0.66
N ILE A 53 9.48 -2.38 1.23
CA ILE A 53 9.51 -2.56 2.69
C ILE A 53 10.93 -2.33 3.20
N MET A 54 11.05 -1.51 4.23
CA MET A 54 12.32 -1.24 4.89
C MET A 54 12.51 -2.18 6.08
N ASP A 55 13.77 -2.47 6.41
CA ASP A 55 14.09 -3.13 7.68
C ASP A 55 13.63 -2.25 8.84
N HIS A 56 13.01 -2.85 9.87
CA HIS A 56 12.51 -2.13 11.04
C HIS A 56 13.60 -1.27 11.72
N LYS A 57 14.87 -1.68 11.64
CA LYS A 57 16.02 -0.91 12.16
C LYS A 57 16.26 0.40 11.40
N ASN A 58 15.68 0.55 10.22
CA ASN A 58 15.74 1.78 9.41
C ASN A 58 14.49 2.64 9.58
N CYS A 59 13.47 2.18 10.31
CA CYS A 59 12.26 2.94 10.62
C CYS A 59 12.46 3.93 11.80
N THR A 60 13.67 4.47 11.96
CA THR A 60 14.12 5.17 13.18
C THR A 60 13.64 6.61 13.31
N MET A 61 12.95 7.14 12.30
CA MET A 61 12.60 8.56 12.23
C MET A 61 11.38 8.92 13.08
N TYR A 62 10.57 7.92 13.42
CA TYR A 62 9.42 8.10 14.30
C TYR A 62 9.65 7.35 15.61
N GLU A 63 9.80 8.10 16.70
CA GLU A 63 10.07 7.54 18.03
C GLU A 63 8.95 6.62 18.55
N GLY A 64 7.73 6.77 18.03
CA GLY A 64 6.57 5.94 18.38
C GLY A 64 6.36 4.71 17.50
N PHE A 65 7.34 4.33 16.66
CA PHE A 65 7.20 3.20 15.75
C PHE A 65 7.14 1.88 16.53
N ASP A 66 6.08 1.10 16.31
CA ASP A 66 5.92 -0.23 16.88
C ASP A 66 6.08 -1.31 15.80
N PRO A 67 7.22 -2.03 15.73
CA PRO A 67 7.47 -3.05 14.71
C PRO A 67 6.55 -4.28 14.81
N THR A 68 5.73 -4.40 15.86
CA THR A 68 4.78 -5.50 16.02
C THR A 68 3.46 -5.26 15.28
N THR A 69 3.12 -3.98 15.08
CA THR A 69 1.85 -3.52 14.50
C THR A 69 2.06 -2.61 13.30
N GLN A 70 3.28 -2.11 13.07
CA GLN A 70 3.61 -1.17 12.02
C GLN A 70 4.75 -1.67 11.14
N LEU A 71 4.79 -1.14 9.92
CA LEU A 71 5.87 -1.30 8.96
C LEU A 71 6.17 0.07 8.34
N CYS A 72 7.41 0.30 7.92
CA CYS A 72 7.74 1.47 7.12
C CYS A 72 8.20 1.06 5.72
N VAL A 73 7.81 1.85 4.73
CA VAL A 73 8.18 1.65 3.33
C VAL A 73 8.80 2.91 2.77
N ALA A 74 9.71 2.73 1.84
CA ALA A 74 10.23 3.82 1.02
C ALA A 74 9.58 3.77 -0.36
N GLY A 75 9.39 4.95 -0.93
CA GLY A 75 9.09 5.11 -2.34
C GLY A 75 10.20 4.58 -3.23
N ALA A 76 9.85 4.07 -4.41
CA ALA A 76 10.81 3.67 -5.42
C ALA A 76 10.76 4.64 -6.61
N ARG A 77 11.92 5.03 -7.14
CA ARG A 77 12.06 5.79 -8.40
C ARG A 77 11.20 7.08 -8.45
N GLY A 78 11.19 7.89 -7.39
CA GLY A 78 10.41 9.14 -7.32
C GLY A 78 8.91 8.99 -7.03
N GLY A 79 8.40 7.76 -6.92
CA GLY A 79 7.01 7.49 -6.55
C GLY A 79 6.86 7.15 -5.07
N ASN A 80 5.96 7.85 -4.37
CA ASN A 80 5.59 7.53 -2.99
C ASN A 80 4.13 7.91 -2.71
N LEU A 81 3.58 7.51 -1.56
CA LEU A 81 2.33 8.12 -1.07
C LEU A 81 2.60 9.57 -0.67
N CYS A 82 1.59 10.40 -0.79
CA CYS A 82 1.68 11.79 -0.38
C CYS A 82 0.45 12.26 0.39
N MET A 83 0.37 13.57 0.65
CA MET A 83 -0.81 14.15 1.32
C MET A 83 -2.09 13.79 0.54
N GLY A 84 -3.10 13.31 1.26
CA GLY A 84 -4.35 12.79 0.69
C GLY A 84 -4.37 11.28 0.49
N ASP A 85 -3.24 10.58 0.65
CA ASP A 85 -3.19 9.10 0.67
C ASP A 85 -3.28 8.52 2.10
N GLU A 86 -3.61 9.33 3.11
CA GLU A 86 -3.86 8.82 4.46
C GLU A 86 -4.99 7.77 4.43
N GLY A 87 -4.74 6.58 4.96
CA GLY A 87 -5.67 5.46 4.89
C GLY A 87 -5.60 4.63 3.60
N ALA A 88 -4.72 4.95 2.66
CA ALA A 88 -4.54 4.16 1.44
C ALA A 88 -4.07 2.72 1.75
N PRO A 89 -4.52 1.72 0.97
CA PRO A 89 -4.15 0.34 1.20
C PRO A 89 -2.72 0.05 0.73
N LEU A 90 -1.93 -0.63 1.57
CA LEU A 90 -0.73 -1.35 1.13
C LEU A 90 -1.11 -2.75 0.71
N LEU A 91 -0.74 -3.12 -0.50
CA LEU A 91 -1.21 -4.32 -1.17
C LEU A 91 -0.02 -5.20 -1.56
N VAL A 92 -0.27 -6.50 -1.54
CA VAL A 92 0.61 -7.53 -2.10
C VAL A 92 -0.11 -8.27 -3.22
N ALA A 93 0.63 -8.71 -4.22
CA ALA A 93 0.09 -9.51 -5.32
C ALA A 93 0.93 -10.76 -5.56
N ASN A 94 0.29 -11.85 -6.00
CA ASN A 94 0.98 -13.02 -6.54
C ASN A 94 1.08 -12.93 -8.08
N ASN A 95 1.80 -13.87 -8.70
CA ASN A 95 1.94 -13.94 -10.16
C ASN A 95 0.60 -14.17 -10.89
N LYS A 96 -0.43 -14.63 -10.18
CA LYS A 96 -1.80 -14.78 -10.71
C LYS A 96 -2.66 -13.53 -10.52
N ARG A 97 -2.04 -12.39 -10.17
CA ARG A 97 -2.68 -11.09 -9.92
C ARG A 97 -3.75 -11.12 -8.82
N SER A 98 -3.73 -12.13 -7.94
CA SER A 98 -4.55 -12.10 -6.73
C SER A 98 -3.94 -11.11 -5.75
N VAL A 99 -4.75 -10.20 -5.24
CA VAL A 99 -4.32 -9.10 -4.36
C VAL A 99 -4.79 -9.34 -2.93
N ALA A 100 -3.96 -8.94 -1.94
CA ALA A 100 -4.33 -8.95 -0.53
C ALA A 100 -3.85 -7.67 0.17
N LEU A 101 -4.60 -7.25 1.20
CA LEU A 101 -4.31 -6.10 2.05
C LEU A 101 -3.25 -6.46 3.09
N LEU A 102 -2.10 -5.80 3.02
CA LEU A 102 -1.02 -5.92 4.00
C LEU A 102 -1.21 -4.94 5.16
N GLY A 103 -1.53 -3.68 4.85
CA GLY A 103 -1.63 -2.62 5.83
C GLY A 103 -2.36 -1.39 5.31
N VAL A 104 -2.50 -0.38 6.16
CA VAL A 104 -3.20 0.88 5.88
C VAL A 104 -2.28 2.05 6.19
N ALA A 105 -2.16 3.01 5.26
CA ALA A 105 -1.27 4.15 5.40
C ALA A 105 -1.68 5.00 6.60
N SER A 106 -0.71 5.38 7.42
CA SER A 106 -0.95 6.11 8.67
C SER A 106 -0.33 7.50 8.64
N TYR A 107 0.99 7.59 8.48
CA TYR A 107 1.72 8.85 8.47
C TYR A 107 2.95 8.78 7.58
N ILE A 108 3.41 9.95 7.15
CA ILE A 108 4.56 10.13 6.27
C ILE A 108 5.60 10.98 7.01
N THR A 109 6.87 10.61 6.89
CA THR A 109 7.99 11.37 7.44
C THR A 109 9.08 11.55 6.39
N GLU A 110 9.79 12.66 6.44
CA GLU A 110 11.00 12.90 5.64
C GLU A 110 12.26 12.77 6.51
N PRO A 111 13.30 12.05 6.07
CA PRO A 111 14.57 11.91 6.79
C PRO A 111 15.28 13.23 7.10
N SER A 112 15.03 14.26 6.30
CA SER A 112 15.65 15.57 6.46
C SER A 112 15.00 16.42 7.57
N GLY A 113 13.89 15.96 8.18
CA GLY A 113 13.10 16.78 9.12
C GLY A 113 12.43 18.01 8.46
N SER A 114 12.48 18.08 7.12
CA SER A 114 11.84 19.13 6.33
C SER A 114 10.38 18.80 6.04
N LEU A 115 9.64 19.79 5.52
CA LEU A 115 8.29 19.58 5.00
C LEU A 115 8.29 18.42 3.99
N VAL A 116 7.32 17.51 4.10
CA VAL A 116 7.09 16.44 3.12
C VAL A 116 6.78 17.08 1.78
N VAL A 117 7.59 16.80 0.77
CA VAL A 117 7.41 17.32 -0.60
C VAL A 117 7.06 16.16 -1.52
N CYS A 118 5.88 16.20 -2.14
CA CYS A 118 5.45 15.16 -3.07
C CYS A 118 6.37 15.09 -4.29
N GLY A 119 6.68 13.87 -4.73
CA GLY A 119 7.49 13.61 -5.92
C GLY A 119 8.99 13.81 -5.74
N GLU A 120 9.47 13.95 -4.50
CA GLU A 120 10.90 13.85 -4.17
C GLU A 120 11.23 12.44 -3.65
N ASP A 121 12.46 12.01 -3.88
CA ASP A 121 12.99 10.80 -3.26
C ASP A 121 13.25 11.03 -1.77
N GLY A 122 13.07 9.97 -0.97
CA GLY A 122 13.47 9.95 0.44
C GLY A 122 12.33 9.86 1.44
N GLY A 123 11.09 10.15 1.03
CA GLY A 123 9.93 10.00 1.89
C GLY A 123 9.77 8.57 2.41
N VAL A 124 9.43 8.42 3.68
CA VAL A 124 9.12 7.14 4.31
C VAL A 124 7.70 7.19 4.83
N VAL A 125 6.94 6.16 4.46
CA VAL A 125 5.53 6.04 4.81
C VAL A 125 5.37 4.89 5.78
N TYR A 126 4.65 5.15 6.86
CA TYR A 126 4.35 4.18 7.89
C TYR A 126 2.95 3.64 7.70
N PHE A 127 2.83 2.33 7.72
CA PHE A 127 1.57 1.61 7.59
C PHE A 127 1.28 0.82 8.86
N GLU A 128 0.01 0.79 9.23
CA GLU A 128 -0.51 -0.13 10.23
C GLU A 128 -0.78 -1.49 9.58
N VAL A 129 -0.11 -2.55 10.05
CA VAL A 129 -0.27 -3.92 9.56
C VAL A 129 -1.69 -4.39 9.89
N SER A 130 -2.44 -4.88 8.90
CA SER A 130 -3.85 -5.24 9.10
C SER A 130 -4.07 -6.58 9.83
N ARG A 131 -3.13 -7.53 9.71
CA ARG A 131 -3.29 -8.90 10.23
C ARG A 131 -3.57 -8.98 11.74
N PRO A 132 -2.84 -8.26 12.64
CA PRO A 132 -3.13 -8.28 14.07
C PRO A 132 -4.57 -7.91 14.43
N TRP A 133 -5.22 -7.10 13.61
CA TRP A 133 -6.59 -6.62 13.82
C TRP A 133 -7.68 -7.54 13.26
N ALA A 134 -7.32 -8.56 12.46
CA ALA A 134 -8.28 -9.38 11.72
C ALA A 134 -9.30 -10.12 12.62
N GLN A 135 -8.90 -10.56 13.82
CA GLN A 135 -9.82 -11.18 14.78
C GLN A 135 -10.86 -10.18 15.31
N TRP A 136 -10.41 -8.97 15.64
CA TRP A 136 -11.31 -7.89 16.07
C TRP A 136 -12.26 -7.49 14.93
N ILE A 137 -11.75 -7.34 13.70
CA ILE A 137 -12.55 -7.03 12.52
C ILE A 137 -13.62 -8.11 12.29
N SER A 138 -13.25 -9.39 12.34
CA SER A 138 -14.18 -10.53 12.22
C SER A 138 -15.34 -10.41 13.21
N LYS A 139 -15.04 -10.08 14.47
CA LYS A 139 -16.03 -9.94 15.54
C LYS A 139 -16.96 -8.75 15.32
N VAL A 140 -16.41 -7.59 14.98
CA VAL A 140 -17.18 -6.34 14.82
C VAL A 140 -18.00 -6.34 13.53
N ALA A 141 -17.46 -6.87 12.44
CA ALA A 141 -18.13 -6.90 11.15
C ALA A 141 -19.06 -8.13 10.98
N HIS A 142 -19.08 -9.05 11.94
CA HIS A 142 -19.86 -10.30 11.90
C HIS A 142 -19.58 -11.15 10.65
N VAL A 143 -18.30 -11.30 10.32
CA VAL A 143 -17.82 -12.10 9.17
C VAL A 143 -16.88 -13.20 9.66
N THR A 144 -16.88 -14.35 8.99
CA THR A 144 -16.00 -15.45 9.34
C THR A 144 -14.54 -15.04 9.18
N TYR A 145 -13.71 -15.33 10.18
CA TYR A 145 -12.27 -15.02 10.12
C TYR A 145 -11.59 -15.60 8.87
N ASN A 146 -11.91 -16.83 8.48
CA ASN A 146 -11.34 -17.48 7.30
C ASN A 146 -11.80 -16.86 5.97
N ASP A 147 -12.94 -16.13 5.97
CA ASP A 147 -13.38 -15.39 4.79
C ASP A 147 -12.61 -14.06 4.64
N LEU A 148 -12.08 -13.53 5.75
CA LEU A 148 -11.30 -12.30 5.79
C LEU A 148 -9.84 -12.46 5.39
N ILE A 149 -9.22 -13.60 5.73
CA ILE A 149 -7.77 -13.78 5.55
C ILE A 149 -7.41 -14.59 4.31
N ILE A 150 -6.23 -14.33 3.76
CA ILE A 150 -5.65 -15.11 2.66
C ILE A 150 -4.13 -15.24 2.79
N SER A 151 -3.63 -16.44 2.55
CA SER A 151 -2.20 -16.67 2.30
C SER A 151 -2.00 -16.74 0.79
N LEU A 152 -1.19 -15.82 0.25
CA LEU A 152 -0.81 -15.85 -1.15
C LEU A 152 0.56 -16.54 -1.27
N ASN A 153 0.67 -17.46 -2.23
CA ASN A 153 1.97 -17.99 -2.63
C ASN A 153 2.68 -16.96 -3.50
N ILE A 154 3.48 -16.09 -2.86
CA ILE A 154 4.23 -15.03 -3.52
C ILE A 154 5.61 -15.61 -3.84
N THR A 155 5.86 -15.90 -5.11
CA THR A 155 7.20 -16.26 -5.57
C THR A 155 8.05 -15.01 -5.55
N THR A 156 9.13 -15.03 -4.77
CA THR A 156 10.11 -13.94 -4.66
C THR A 156 11.06 -13.87 -5.86
N ASP A 157 10.65 -14.45 -6.99
CA ASP A 157 11.51 -14.57 -8.16
C ASP A 157 11.74 -13.17 -8.74
N LYS A 158 12.97 -12.67 -8.59
CA LYS A 158 13.38 -11.32 -8.99
C LYS A 158 13.22 -11.07 -10.49
N ASP A 159 13.04 -12.13 -11.28
CA ASP A 159 12.90 -12.09 -12.74
C ASP A 159 11.49 -11.75 -13.22
N HIS A 160 10.50 -11.67 -12.33
CA HIS A 160 9.14 -11.26 -12.68
C HIS A 160 8.71 -10.04 -11.86
N ASP A 161 9.42 -8.92 -12.05
CA ASP A 161 8.96 -7.59 -11.65
C ASP A 161 7.55 -7.39 -12.23
N LEU A 162 6.51 -7.56 -11.41
CA LEU A 162 5.11 -7.31 -11.81
C LEU A 162 4.92 -5.85 -12.28
N TYR A 163 5.89 -4.98 -11.96
CA TYR A 163 5.96 -3.55 -12.30
C TYR A 163 6.90 -3.22 -13.46
N SER A 164 7.58 -4.19 -14.08
CA SER A 164 8.47 -3.93 -15.24
C SER A 164 7.71 -3.47 -16.50
N GLN A 165 6.38 -3.52 -16.49
CA GLN A 165 5.51 -2.96 -17.52
C GLN A 165 4.90 -1.60 -17.16
N VAL A 166 5.33 -0.98 -16.05
CA VAL A 166 4.98 0.42 -15.74
C VAL A 166 6.08 1.30 -16.34
N ASP A 167 5.81 1.86 -17.52
CA ASP A 167 6.74 2.73 -18.22
C ASP A 167 7.07 3.97 -17.37
N ALA A 168 8.30 4.05 -16.88
CA ALA A 168 8.82 5.14 -16.05
C ALA A 168 8.96 6.49 -16.79
N ASN A 169 8.41 6.61 -18.00
CA ASN A 169 8.51 7.78 -18.88
C ASN A 169 7.16 8.38 -19.28
N SER A 170 6.02 7.83 -18.84
CA SER A 170 4.75 8.54 -18.97
C SER A 170 4.55 9.41 -17.72
N SER A 171 4.26 10.69 -17.91
CA SER A 171 3.74 11.59 -16.87
C SER A 171 2.33 11.19 -16.37
N GLU A 172 1.90 9.97 -16.68
CA GLU A 172 0.62 9.34 -16.37
C GLU A 172 0.92 7.85 -16.15
N SER A 173 1.27 7.47 -14.92
CA SER A 173 1.38 6.05 -14.54
C SER A 173 0.00 5.55 -14.15
N VAL A 174 -0.90 5.50 -15.13
CA VAL A 174 -2.21 4.85 -15.03
C VAL A 174 -2.00 3.36 -15.34
N ILE A 175 -2.49 2.47 -14.48
CA ILE A 175 -2.78 1.10 -14.93
C ILE A 175 -4.00 1.22 -15.86
N GLU A 176 -3.75 1.52 -17.13
CA GLU A 176 -4.74 1.41 -18.21
C GLU A 176 -4.96 -0.09 -18.47
N GLY A 177 -5.89 -0.67 -17.72
CA GLY A 177 -6.34 -2.04 -17.94
C GLY A 177 -7.42 -2.42 -16.95
N PRO A 178 -8.51 -3.08 -17.40
CA PRO A 178 -9.56 -3.51 -16.49
C PRO A 178 -8.96 -4.49 -15.46
N LEU A 179 -9.19 -4.21 -14.18
CA LEU A 179 -9.17 -5.26 -13.17
C LEU A 179 -10.27 -6.25 -13.56
N PRO A 180 -9.95 -7.55 -13.77
CA PRO A 180 -10.94 -8.54 -14.18
C PRO A 180 -12.02 -8.76 -13.12
#